data_AF-A0A2Z6IA54-F1
#
_entry.id   AF-A0A2Z6IA54-F1
#
_cell.length_a   1.000
_cell.length_b   1.000
_cell.length_c   1.000
_cell.angle_alpha   90.00
_cell.angle_beta   90.00
_cell.angle_gamma   90.00
#
_symmetry.space_group_name_H-M   'P 1'
#
loop_
_entity.id
_entity.type
_entity.pdbx_description
1 polymer ?
#
loop_
_entity_poly.entity_id
_entity_poly.type
_entity_poly.pdbx_seq_one_letter_code
_entity_poly.pdbx_strand_id
1 'polypeptide(L)'
;MMKKSILGALALSALLAVGATAPASAAEMKAAGPHASLPCDTCHKGGEMKAPAKETCLTCHESYAAVAKRTEKMNPNPHFSHRGEPDCSDCHSMHAKPRFECNDCHTFDIKMKGE
;
A
#
# COMPACT_ATOMS: atom_id res chain seq x y z
N MET A 1 6.78 -61.43 -44.27
CA MET A 1 7.67 -60.95 -43.18
C MET A 1 7.71 -59.43 -43.24
N MET A 2 7.28 -58.78 -42.16
CA MET A 2 7.08 -57.33 -42.04
C MET A 2 8.37 -56.54 -42.26
N LYS A 3 8.27 -55.36 -42.87
CA LYS A 3 9.04 -54.17 -42.48
C LYS A 3 8.31 -52.90 -42.96
N LYS A 4 7.77 -52.21 -41.95
CA LYS A 4 7.12 -50.90 -41.95
C LYS A 4 8.03 -49.84 -42.58
N SER A 5 7.45 -48.84 -43.25
CA SER A 5 7.94 -47.45 -43.16
C SER A 5 6.91 -46.43 -43.69
N ILE A 6 6.27 -45.77 -42.72
CA ILE A 6 6.14 -44.31 -42.59
C ILE A 6 5.39 -43.58 -43.72
N LEU A 7 4.08 -43.43 -43.53
CA LEU A 7 3.32 -42.28 -44.03
C LEU A 7 3.65 -41.08 -43.14
N GLY A 8 4.31 -40.07 -43.71
CA GLY A 8 4.54 -38.78 -43.08
C GLY A 8 4.28 -37.67 -44.09
N ALA A 9 3.01 -37.28 -44.25
CA ALA A 9 2.62 -36.11 -45.03
C ALA A 9 2.27 -34.97 -44.07
N LEU A 10 3.06 -33.90 -44.15
CA LEU A 10 2.82 -32.59 -43.54
C LEU A 10 1.50 -31.99 -44.04
N ALA A 11 0.68 -31.48 -43.13
CA ALA A 11 -0.23 -30.34 -43.32
C ALA A 11 -0.67 -29.84 -41.92
N LEU A 12 -0.04 -28.80 -41.37
CA LEU A 12 -0.44 -27.39 -41.49
C LEU A 12 -1.82 -27.10 -40.87
N SER A 13 -1.82 -26.56 -39.65
CA SER A 13 -2.50 -25.30 -39.29
C SER A 13 -2.50 -25.11 -37.78
N ALA A 14 -1.59 -24.27 -37.31
CA ALA A 14 -1.61 -23.73 -35.96
C ALA A 14 -2.81 -22.76 -35.85
N LEU A 15 -3.85 -23.17 -35.12
CA LEU A 15 -4.84 -22.22 -34.61
C LEU A 15 -4.17 -21.44 -33.47
N LEU A 16 -3.62 -20.27 -33.80
CA LEU A 16 -3.30 -19.27 -32.78
C LEU A 16 -4.60 -18.85 -32.11
N ALA A 17 -4.79 -19.27 -30.87
CA ALA A 17 -5.78 -18.70 -30.00
C ALA A 17 -5.47 -17.19 -29.85
N VAL A 18 -6.32 -16.35 -30.41
CA VAL A 18 -6.38 -14.92 -30.08
C VAL A 18 -6.76 -14.85 -28.59
N GLY A 19 -5.75 -14.77 -27.74
CA GLY A 19 -5.91 -14.42 -26.34
C GLY A 19 -6.42 -12.98 -26.31
N ALA A 20 -7.69 -12.80 -25.97
CA ALA A 20 -8.23 -11.49 -25.64
C ALA A 20 -7.42 -10.93 -24.48
N THR A 21 -6.51 -9.99 -24.77
CA THR A 21 -5.86 -9.18 -23.75
C THR A 21 -6.91 -8.20 -23.23
N ALA A 22 -7.75 -8.66 -22.30
CA ALA A 22 -8.50 -7.74 -21.46
C ALA A 22 -7.47 -6.89 -20.71
N PRO A 23 -7.59 -5.56 -20.69
CA PRO A 23 -6.74 -4.74 -19.85
C PRO A 23 -6.96 -5.21 -18.41
N ALA A 24 -5.88 -5.63 -17.74
CA ALA A 24 -5.92 -5.84 -16.31
C ALA A 24 -6.25 -4.49 -15.68
N SER A 25 -7.49 -4.31 -15.24
CA SER A 25 -7.87 -3.16 -14.43
C SER A 25 -7.02 -3.24 -13.17
N ALA A 26 -6.14 -2.25 -12.95
CA ALA A 26 -5.45 -2.12 -11.68
C ALA A 26 -6.53 -2.11 -10.59
N ALA A 27 -6.44 -3.03 -9.63
CA ALA A 27 -7.38 -3.07 -8.52
C ALA A 27 -7.35 -1.70 -7.83
N GLU A 28 -8.50 -1.03 -7.76
CA GLU A 28 -8.60 0.26 -7.05
C GLU A 28 -8.27 0.04 -5.57
N MET A 29 -7.11 0.52 -5.14
CA MET A 29 -6.71 0.53 -3.73
C MET A 29 -7.50 1.62 -3.00
N LYS A 30 -8.56 1.23 -2.30
CA LYS A 30 -9.35 2.14 -1.47
C LYS A 30 -8.58 2.51 -0.20
N ALA A 31 -8.73 3.76 0.23
CA ALA A 31 -8.28 4.15 1.56
C ALA A 31 -9.18 3.50 2.63
N ALA A 32 -8.62 3.20 3.79
CA ALA A 32 -9.30 2.62 4.94
C ALA A 32 -9.26 3.55 6.16
N GLY A 33 -10.05 3.21 7.18
CA GLY A 33 -10.05 3.93 8.46
C GLY A 33 -10.63 5.35 8.37
N PRO A 34 -10.19 6.27 9.26
CA PRO A 34 -10.75 7.63 9.37
C PRO A 34 -10.65 8.50 8.10
N HIS A 35 -9.79 8.12 7.14
CA HIS A 35 -9.60 8.85 5.88
C HIS A 35 -10.33 8.20 4.69
N ALA A 36 -11.10 7.12 4.89
CA ALA A 36 -11.73 6.35 3.81
C ALA A 36 -12.70 7.15 2.92
N SER A 37 -13.27 8.25 3.45
CA SER A 37 -14.21 9.11 2.72
C SER A 37 -13.55 10.30 2.03
N LEU A 38 -12.23 10.48 2.18
CA LEU A 38 -11.53 11.56 1.49
C LEU A 38 -11.33 11.22 0.01
N PRO A 39 -11.53 12.19 -0.89
CA PRO A 39 -11.22 11.99 -2.30
C PRO A 39 -9.70 11.84 -2.50
N CYS A 40 -9.30 11.04 -3.50
CA CYS A 40 -7.91 10.61 -3.69
C CYS A 40 -6.92 11.79 -3.82
N ASP A 41 -7.36 12.89 -4.44
CA ASP A 41 -6.57 14.10 -4.65
C ASP A 41 -6.23 14.85 -3.35
N THR A 42 -6.92 14.54 -2.25
CA THR A 42 -6.60 15.07 -0.91
C THR A 42 -5.16 14.73 -0.51
N CYS A 43 -4.73 13.50 -0.81
CA CYS A 43 -3.37 13.04 -0.54
C CYS A 43 -2.51 12.99 -1.81
N HIS A 44 -3.09 12.57 -2.94
CA HIS A 44 -2.40 12.37 -4.22
C HIS A 44 -2.60 13.56 -5.16
N LYS A 45 -2.10 14.73 -4.76
CA LYS A 45 -2.17 15.95 -5.58
C LYS A 45 -1.53 15.70 -6.95
N GLY A 46 -2.20 16.15 -8.01
CA GLY A 46 -1.73 15.96 -9.39
C GLY A 46 -1.85 14.52 -9.92
N GLY A 47 -2.54 13.63 -9.20
CA GLY A 47 -2.74 12.24 -9.61
C GLY A 47 -1.53 11.33 -9.38
N GLU A 48 -0.55 11.77 -8.59
CA GLU A 48 0.64 11.00 -8.31
C GLU A 48 0.37 9.93 -7.23
N MET A 49 0.18 8.68 -7.67
CA MET A 49 -0.18 7.55 -6.80
C MET A 49 1.04 6.93 -6.09
N LYS A 50 1.85 7.78 -5.46
CA LYS A 50 2.95 7.39 -4.55
C LYS A 50 2.64 7.80 -3.11
N ALA A 51 3.40 7.28 -2.15
CA ALA A 51 3.24 7.68 -0.75
C ALA A 51 3.37 9.21 -0.63
N PRO A 52 2.37 9.89 -0.01
CA PRO A 52 2.42 11.34 0.14
C PRO A 52 3.51 11.74 1.14
N ALA A 53 4.10 12.91 0.92
CA ALA A 53 5.05 13.48 1.86
C ALA A 53 4.37 13.80 3.21
N LYS A 54 5.16 13.78 4.29
CA LYS A 54 4.70 14.10 5.66
C LYS A 54 3.92 15.42 5.72
N GLU A 55 4.32 16.43 4.95
CA GLU A 55 3.68 17.75 4.91
C GLU A 55 2.22 17.70 4.45
N THR A 56 1.86 16.75 3.59
CA THR A 56 0.48 16.53 3.17
C THR A 56 -0.39 16.15 4.37
N CYS A 57 0.09 15.26 5.23
CA CYS A 57 -0.61 14.87 6.45
C CYS A 57 -0.72 16.06 7.43
N LEU A 58 0.38 16.80 7.58
CA LEU A 58 0.47 17.94 8.51
C LEU A 58 -0.41 19.13 8.10
N THR A 59 -0.87 19.20 6.85
CA THR A 59 -1.84 20.21 6.42
C THR A 59 -3.13 20.16 7.26
N CYS A 60 -3.54 18.97 7.72
CA CYS A 60 -4.71 18.78 8.59
C CYS A 60 -4.32 18.42 10.03
N HIS A 61 -3.16 17.78 10.23
CA HIS A 61 -2.69 17.33 11.53
C HIS A 61 -1.78 18.34 12.27
N GLU A 62 -1.64 19.54 11.71
CA GLU A 62 -0.85 20.68 12.20
C GLU A 62 0.67 20.46 12.09
N SER A 63 1.31 19.92 13.12
CA SER A 63 2.76 19.69 13.14
C SER A 63 3.07 18.39 13.85
N TYR A 64 4.27 17.84 13.60
CA TYR A 64 4.70 16.63 14.29
C TYR A 64 4.69 16.82 15.82
N ALA A 65 5.18 17.96 16.30
CA ALA A 65 5.13 18.34 17.72
C ALA A 65 3.69 18.42 18.27
N ALA A 66 2.74 18.96 17.49
CA ALA A 66 1.33 19.00 17.90
C ALA A 66 0.75 17.58 18.00
N VAL A 67 1.04 16.70 17.04
CA VAL A 67 0.62 15.29 17.09
C VAL A 67 1.23 14.59 18.30
N ALA A 68 2.53 14.77 18.54
CA ALA A 68 3.25 14.25 19.71
C ALA A 68 2.63 14.70 21.04
N LYS A 69 2.23 15.97 21.12
CA LYS A 69 1.52 16.52 22.28
C LYS A 69 0.15 15.88 22.45
N ARG A 70 -0.62 15.68 21.38
CA ARG A 70 -1.93 15.02 21.44
C ARG A 70 -1.84 13.56 21.90
N THR A 71 -0.73 12.88 21.65
CA THR A 71 -0.48 11.49 22.08
C THR A 71 0.38 11.38 23.33
N GLU A 72 0.60 12.47 24.09
CA GLU A 72 1.49 12.48 25.27
C GLU A 72 1.09 11.50 26.39
N LYS A 73 -0.17 11.07 26.40
CA LYS A 73 -0.70 10.10 27.38
C LYS A 73 -0.50 8.65 26.98
N MET A 74 -0.03 8.38 25.76
CA MET A 74 0.32 7.03 25.32
C MET A 74 1.70 6.64 25.86
N ASN A 75 1.87 5.36 26.20
CA ASN A 75 3.14 4.84 26.71
C ASN A 75 3.57 3.57 25.95
N PRO A 76 4.66 3.62 25.16
CA PRO A 76 5.41 4.83 24.80
C PRO A 76 4.58 5.77 23.93
N ASN A 77 5.00 7.04 23.82
CA ASN A 77 4.40 7.97 22.87
C ASN A 77 4.91 7.66 21.45
N PRO A 78 4.08 7.15 20.52
CA PRO A 78 4.55 6.73 19.20
C PRO A 78 5.06 7.90 18.34
N HIS A 79 4.69 9.14 18.67
CA HIS A 79 5.13 10.34 17.97
C HIS A 79 6.19 11.13 18.74
N PHE A 80 6.82 10.52 19.75
CA PHE A 80 7.95 11.12 20.44
C PHE A 80 8.95 10.01 20.80
N SER A 81 9.93 9.82 19.92
CA SER A 81 10.88 8.71 20.02
C SER A 81 12.30 9.12 19.67
N HIS A 82 13.26 8.23 19.90
CA HIS A 82 14.66 8.41 19.51
C HIS A 82 14.87 8.44 17.99
N ARG A 83 13.84 8.15 17.19
CA ARG A 83 13.88 8.25 15.72
C ARG A 83 13.65 9.66 15.20
N GLY A 84 13.26 10.60 16.07
CA GLY A 84 12.91 11.96 15.67
C GLY A 84 11.52 12.01 15.04
N GLU A 85 11.44 12.42 13.78
CA GLU A 85 10.19 12.64 13.06
C GLU A 85 10.07 11.78 11.79
N PRO A 86 9.86 10.45 11.91
CA PRO A 86 9.63 9.56 10.77
C PRO A 86 8.44 10.01 9.91
N ASP A 87 8.37 9.50 8.68
CA ASP A 87 7.26 9.82 7.79
C ASP A 87 5.97 9.19 8.30
N CYS A 88 4.85 9.91 8.18
CA CYS A 88 3.57 9.44 8.73
C CYS A 88 3.17 8.08 8.14
N SER A 89 3.48 7.86 6.85
CA SER A 89 3.19 6.63 6.11
C SER A 89 3.98 5.41 6.57
N ASP A 90 5.08 5.57 7.32
CA ASP A 90 5.89 4.45 7.80
C ASP A 90 5.10 3.59 8.80
N CYS A 91 4.19 4.22 9.55
CA CYS A 91 3.27 3.55 10.46
C CYS A 91 1.81 3.57 9.95
N HIS A 92 1.35 4.72 9.46
CA HIS A 92 -0.05 4.93 9.08
C HIS A 92 -0.28 4.60 7.60
N SER A 93 -0.55 3.32 7.31
CA SER A 93 -0.97 2.91 5.97
C SER A 93 -2.43 3.26 5.71
N MET A 94 -2.70 3.92 4.58
CA MET A 94 -4.06 4.23 4.13
C MET A 94 -4.67 3.09 3.29
N HIS A 95 -3.85 2.33 2.57
CA HIS A 95 -4.31 1.32 1.61
C HIS A 95 -4.01 -0.12 2.05
N ALA A 96 -3.53 -0.29 3.28
CA ALA A 96 -3.30 -1.57 3.93
C ALA A 96 -3.50 -1.43 5.44
N LYS A 97 -3.38 -2.54 6.17
CA LYS A 97 -3.41 -2.48 7.64
C LYS A 97 -2.21 -1.66 8.16
N PRO A 98 -2.42 -0.68 9.04
CA PRO A 98 -1.32 0.07 9.63
C PRO A 98 -0.52 -0.81 10.61
N ARG A 99 0.67 -0.33 10.98
CA ARG A 99 1.59 -1.04 11.89
C ARG A 99 2.40 -0.05 12.70
N PHE A 100 2.88 -0.48 13.86
CA PHE A 100 3.84 0.29 14.65
C PHE A 100 5.25 -0.12 14.25
N GLU A 101 5.98 0.71 13.50
CA GLU A 101 7.35 0.41 13.08
C GLU A 101 8.28 0.18 14.28
N CYS A 102 7.99 0.80 15.43
CA CYS A 102 8.78 0.61 16.64
C CYS A 102 8.73 -0.84 17.14
N ASN A 103 7.67 -1.59 16.82
CA ASN A 103 7.56 -3.02 17.13
C ASN A 103 8.39 -3.91 16.20
N ASP A 104 9.11 -3.35 15.23
CA ASP A 104 10.11 -4.10 14.47
C ASP A 104 11.38 -4.36 15.30
N CYS A 105 11.61 -3.55 16.34
CA CYS A 105 12.72 -3.71 17.29
C CYS A 105 12.27 -3.88 18.75
N HIS A 106 11.06 -3.44 19.08
CA HIS A 106 10.49 -3.49 20.42
C HIS A 106 9.22 -4.35 20.47
N THR A 107 8.63 -4.46 21.66
CA THR A 107 7.34 -5.12 21.85
C THR A 107 6.49 -4.27 22.77
N PHE A 108 5.79 -3.31 22.18
CA PHE A 108 4.85 -2.44 22.88
C PHE A 108 3.42 -2.88 22.64
N ASP A 109 2.63 -2.94 23.71
CA ASP A 109 1.18 -3.15 23.64
C ASP A 109 0.47 -1.79 23.51
N ILE A 110 0.52 -1.23 22.29
CA ILE A 110 -0.11 0.05 21.94
C ILE A 110 -1.07 -0.15 20.75
N LYS A 111 -2.10 0.70 20.69
CA LYS A 111 -3.14 0.63 19.65
C LYS A 111 -3.25 1.96 18.91
N MET A 112 -3.42 1.89 17.59
CA MET A 112 -3.72 3.11 16.84
C MET A 112 -5.15 3.54 17.10
N LYS A 113 -5.37 4.85 17.10
CA LYS A 113 -6.72 5.40 17.26
C LYS A 113 -7.51 5.15 15.98
N GLY A 114 -8.59 4.38 16.07
CA GLY A 114 -9.48 4.08 14.93
C GLY A 114 -9.24 2.72 14.26
N GLU A 115 -8.37 1.88 14.83
CA GLU A 115 -8.41 0.42 14.67
C GLU A 115 -9.46 -0.22 15.60
#